data_AF-A0A3D3GLH8-F1
#
_entry.id   AF-A0A3D3GLH8-F1
#
_cell.length_a   1.000
_cell.length_b   1.000
_cell.length_c   1.000
_cell.angle_alpha   90.00
_cell.angle_beta   90.00
_cell.angle_gamma   90.00
#
_symmetry.space_group_name_H-M   'P 1'
#
loop_
_entity.id
_entity.type
_entity.pdbx_description
1 polymer ?
#
loop_
_entity_poly.entity_id
_entity_poly.type
_entity_poly.pdbx_seq_one_letter_code
_entity_poly.pdbx_strand_id
1 'polypeptide(L)'
;MTLHLVYELPKPVKRELRENVPQLTEEEQRIITTQIRRNSAVIHGLIKKIDLYMNLEKIPEQEAFILEIRAKLALLMQENDTFRKVLWKHFQMEDDFEGEDL
;
A
#
# COMPACT_ATOMS: atom_id res chain seq x y z
N MET A 1 9.47 -42.00 27.54
CA MET A 1 10.68 -41.92 26.69
C MET A 1 10.31 -41.16 25.43
N THR A 2 11.15 -40.20 25.07
CA THR A 2 10.87 -39.00 24.29
C THR A 2 10.78 -39.24 22.79
N LEU A 3 9.69 -38.74 22.17
CA LEU A 3 9.52 -38.63 20.72
C LEU A 3 10.39 -37.46 20.22
N HIS A 4 11.42 -37.74 19.43
CA HIS A 4 12.17 -36.71 18.72
C HIS A 4 11.39 -36.28 17.48
N LEU A 5 10.56 -35.25 17.62
CA LEU A 5 10.06 -34.50 16.46
C LEU A 5 11.23 -33.70 15.89
N VAL A 6 11.90 -34.26 14.88
CA VAL A 6 12.82 -33.48 14.04
C VAL A 6 11.92 -32.60 13.16
N TYR A 7 11.74 -31.35 13.56
CA TYR A 7 11.24 -30.33 12.64
C TYR A 7 12.29 -30.20 11.53
N GLU A 8 12.00 -30.72 10.34
CA GLU A 8 12.73 -30.34 9.14
C GLU A 8 12.53 -28.84 8.96
N LEU A 9 13.54 -28.05 9.32
CA LEU A 9 13.60 -26.64 8.97
C LEU A 9 13.39 -26.54 7.45
N PRO A 10 12.45 -25.72 6.96
CA PRO A 10 12.25 -25.54 5.53
C PRO A 10 13.60 -25.15 4.93
N LYS A 11 14.07 -25.94 3.95
CA LYS A 11 15.32 -25.67 3.22
C LYS A 11 15.34 -24.20 2.83
N PRO A 12 16.47 -23.48 3.01
CA PRO A 12 16.56 -22.09 2.58
C PRO A 12 16.20 -22.05 1.10
N VAL A 13 15.06 -21.44 0.81
CA VAL A 13 14.62 -21.17 -0.56
C VAL A 13 15.75 -20.34 -1.15
N LYS A 14 16.49 -20.91 -2.12
CA LYS A 14 17.44 -20.15 -2.91
C LYS A 14 16.62 -19.01 -3.53
N ARG A 15 16.75 -17.81 -2.96
CA ARG A 15 16.19 -16.59 -3.53
C ARG A 15 16.96 -16.39 -4.82
N GLU A 16 16.34 -16.73 -5.94
CA GLU A 16 16.84 -16.34 -7.25
C GLU A 16 17.09 -14.84 -7.19
N LEU A 17 18.34 -14.44 -7.43
CA LEU A 17 18.78 -13.04 -7.52
C LEU A 17 17.81 -12.35 -8.48
N ARG A 18 16.87 -11.57 -7.92
CA ARG A 18 15.92 -10.82 -8.73
C ARG A 18 16.73 -9.78 -9.48
N GLU A 19 16.87 -10.00 -10.79
CA GLU A 19 17.37 -9.03 -11.76
C GLU A 19 16.87 -7.62 -11.41
N ASN A 20 17.82 -6.75 -11.06
CA ASN A 20 17.76 -5.29 -11.19
C ASN A 20 16.38 -4.65 -10.99
N VAL A 21 15.83 -4.73 -9.78
CA VAL A 21 14.79 -3.76 -9.40
C VAL A 21 15.53 -2.48 -9.01
N PRO A 22 15.39 -1.36 -9.75
CA PRO A 22 16.07 -0.13 -9.40
C PRO A 22 15.63 0.30 -8.00
N GLN A 23 16.60 0.46 -7.10
CA GLN A 23 16.38 1.09 -5.81
C GLN A 23 15.88 2.52 -6.05
N LEU A 24 14.84 2.93 -5.32
CA LEU A 24 14.32 4.28 -5.40
C LEU A 24 15.38 5.26 -4.90
N THR A 25 15.55 6.35 -5.62
CA THR A 25 16.31 7.50 -5.16
C THR A 25 15.58 8.21 -4.01
N GLU A 26 16.31 8.97 -3.18
CA GLU A 26 15.69 9.78 -2.11
C GLU A 26 14.60 10.72 -2.62
N GLU A 27 14.78 11.27 -3.83
CA GLU A 27 13.79 12.13 -4.47
C GLU A 27 12.50 11.37 -4.81
N GLU A 28 12.62 10.15 -5.34
CA GLU A 28 11.47 9.29 -5.65
C GLU A 28 10.72 8.86 -4.39
N GLN A 29 11.42 8.51 -3.31
CA GLN A 29 10.80 8.21 -2.01
C GLN A 29 10.01 9.43 -1.47
N ARG A 30 10.58 10.64 -1.56
CA ARG A 30 9.91 11.89 -1.15
C ARG A 30 8.67 12.17 -2.00
N ILE A 31 8.74 11.96 -3.31
CA ILE A 31 7.61 12.12 -4.22
C ILE A 31 6.50 11.13 -3.84
N ILE A 32 6.81 9.84 -3.69
CA ILE A 32 5.82 8.82 -3.34
C ILE A 32 5.18 9.13 -1.98
N THR A 33 5.97 9.50 -0.97
CA THR A 33 5.46 9.87 0.35
C THR A 33 4.54 11.09 0.30
N THR A 34 4.89 12.08 -0.54
CA THR A 34 4.07 13.27 -0.75
C THR A 34 2.75 12.93 -1.43
N GLN A 35 2.76 12.04 -2.43
CA GLN A 35 1.54 11.59 -3.10
C GLN A 35 0.64 10.77 -2.17
N ILE A 36 1.21 9.89 -1.33
CA ILE A 36 0.47 9.17 -0.28
C ILE A 36 -0.28 10.15 0.63
N ARG A 37 0.39 11.21 1.09
CA ARG A 37 -0.23 12.23 1.96
C ARG A 37 -1.34 12.99 1.24
N ARG A 38 -1.11 13.43 -0.01
CA ARG A 38 -2.10 14.14 -0.82
C ARG A 38 -3.34 13.28 -1.08
N ASN A 39 -3.14 12.04 -1.52
CA ASN A 39 -4.21 11.10 -1.78
C ASN A 39 -5.02 10.82 -0.51
N SER A 40 -4.36 10.67 0.64
CA SER A 40 -5.06 10.46 1.92
C SER A 40 -5.93 11.66 2.31
N ALA A 41 -5.45 12.89 2.11
CA ALA A 41 -6.25 14.10 2.37
C ALA A 41 -7.49 14.18 1.46
N VAL A 42 -7.33 13.84 0.17
CA VAL A 42 -8.45 13.81 -0.78
C VAL A 42 -9.46 12.73 -0.40
N ILE A 43 -9.01 11.51 -0.08
CA ILE A 43 -9.88 10.40 0.37
C ILE A 43 -10.70 10.83 1.59
N HIS A 44 -10.07 11.41 2.62
CA HIS A 44 -10.79 11.89 3.80
C HIS A 44 -11.86 12.94 3.45
N GLY A 45 -11.55 13.87 2.56
CA GLY A 45 -12.52 14.86 2.08
C GLY A 45 -13.71 14.24 1.35
N LEU A 46 -13.47 13.21 0.52
CA LEU A 46 -14.52 12.50 -0.21
C LEU A 46 -15.41 11.65 0.72
N ILE A 47 -14.83 10.98 1.72
CA ILE A 47 -15.61 10.25 2.75
C ILE A 47 -16.55 11.21 3.46
N LYS A 48 -16.03 12.35 3.94
CA LYS A 48 -16.85 13.35 4.64
C LYS A 48 -17.99 13.88 3.77
N LYS A 49 -17.76 14.04 2.46
CA LYS A 49 -18.81 14.42 1.51
C LYS A 49 -19.88 13.33 1.38
N ILE A 50 -19.47 12.07 1.20
CA ILE A 50 -20.43 10.94 1.15
C ILE A 50 -21.27 10.90 2.43
N ASP A 51 -20.65 11.01 3.60
CA ASP A 51 -21.36 10.98 4.89
C ASP A 51 -22.37 12.12 5.02
N LEU A 52 -22.03 13.32 4.52
CA LEU A 52 -22.93 14.47 4.50
C LEU A 52 -24.17 14.18 3.62
N TYR A 53 -23.96 13.74 2.38
CA TYR A 53 -25.05 13.48 1.43
C TYR A 53 -25.94 12.32 1.85
N MET A 54 -25.34 11.23 2.36
CA MET A 54 -26.07 10.04 2.82
C MET A 54 -26.94 10.34 4.05
N ASN A 55 -26.47 11.18 4.99
CA ASN A 55 -27.14 11.37 6.27
C ASN A 55 -28.09 12.58 6.29
N LEU A 56 -27.80 13.67 5.55
CA LEU A 56 -28.55 14.93 5.69
C LEU A 56 -29.60 15.17 4.59
N GLU A 57 -29.40 14.69 3.36
CA GLU A 57 -30.22 15.16 2.23
C GLU A 57 -31.24 14.13 1.69
N LYS A 58 -31.02 12.81 1.82
CA LYS A 58 -31.93 11.74 1.34
C LYS A 58 -32.47 11.96 -0.09
N ILE A 59 -31.68 12.57 -0.99
CA ILE A 59 -32.12 12.91 -2.36
C ILE A 59 -31.73 11.77 -3.34
N PRO A 60 -32.69 11.19 -4.07
CA PRO A 60 -32.44 10.07 -4.99
C PRO A 60 -31.59 10.45 -6.22
N GLU A 61 -31.58 11.71 -6.67
CA GLU A 61 -30.74 12.17 -7.79
C GLU A 61 -29.23 12.16 -7.46
N GLN A 62 -28.86 12.10 -6.18
CA GLN A 62 -27.46 12.08 -5.74
C GLN A 62 -26.83 10.69 -5.78
N GLU A 63 -27.59 9.61 -6.02
CA GLU A 63 -27.03 8.26 -6.02
C GLU A 63 -25.96 8.07 -7.12
N ALA A 64 -26.19 8.63 -8.31
CA ALA A 64 -25.20 8.66 -9.39
C ALA A 64 -23.93 9.45 -8.99
N PHE A 65 -24.10 10.56 -8.27
CA PHE A 65 -22.98 11.37 -7.78
C PHE A 65 -22.19 10.65 -6.66
N ILE A 66 -22.88 9.95 -5.75
CA ILE A 66 -22.24 9.12 -4.72
C ILE A 66 -21.48 7.95 -5.37
N LEU A 67 -22.04 7.33 -6.41
CA LEU A 67 -21.37 6.29 -7.20
C LEU A 67 -20.07 6.81 -7.84
N GLU A 68 -20.08 8.01 -8.43
CA GLU A 68 -18.86 8.63 -8.96
C GLU A 68 -17.81 8.90 -7.88
N ILE A 69 -18.23 9.39 -6.70
CA ILE A 69 -17.29 9.63 -5.59
C ILE A 69 -16.72 8.30 -5.10
N ARG A 70 -17.53 7.25 -4.96
CA ARG A 70 -17.07 5.91 -4.57
C ARG A 70 -16.07 5.34 -5.57
N ALA A 71 -16.32 5.51 -6.87
CA ALA A 71 -15.38 5.09 -7.91
C ALA A 71 -14.03 5.82 -7.80
N LYS A 72 -14.05 7.14 -7.62
CA LYS A 72 -12.84 7.95 -7.40
C LYS A 72 -12.10 7.52 -6.13
N LEU A 73 -12.83 7.23 -5.06
CA LEU A 73 -12.26 6.79 -3.80
C LEU A 73 -11.59 5.41 -3.93
N ALA A 74 -12.20 4.47 -4.65
CA ALA A 74 -11.62 3.16 -4.93
C ALA A 74 -10.28 3.27 -5.68
N LEU A 75 -10.22 4.12 -6.73
CA LEU A 75 -8.99 4.38 -7.48
C LEU A 75 -7.88 4.95 -6.58
N LEU A 76 -8.20 6.00 -5.80
CA LEU A 76 -7.24 6.63 -4.90
C LEU A 76 -6.73 5.68 -3.81
N MET A 77 -7.58 4.80 -3.29
CA MET A 77 -7.17 3.76 -2.34
C MET A 77 -6.23 2.75 -3.00
N GLN A 78 -6.55 2.29 -4.21
CA GLN A 78 -5.71 1.35 -4.97
C GLN A 78 -4.33 1.95 -5.30
N GLU A 79 -4.28 3.22 -5.69
CA GLU A 79 -3.02 3.94 -5.90
C GLU A 79 -2.20 4.01 -4.62
N ASN A 80 -2.83 4.37 -3.49
CA ASN A 80 -2.17 4.46 -2.19
C ASN A 80 -1.57 3.11 -1.75
N ASP A 81 -2.32 2.01 -1.94
CA ASP A 81 -1.83 0.67 -1.64
C ASP A 81 -0.68 0.26 -2.55
N THR A 82 -0.70 0.68 -3.81
CA THR A 82 0.40 0.44 -4.76
C THR A 82 1.66 1.19 -4.31
N PHE A 83 1.53 2.47 -3.96
CA PHE A 83 2.63 3.29 -3.44
C PHE A 83 3.21 2.71 -2.15
N ARG A 84 2.37 2.28 -1.20
CA ARG A 84 2.81 1.62 0.03
C ARG A 84 3.54 0.30 -0.25
N LYS A 85 3.05 -0.51 -1.19
CA LYS A 85 3.73 -1.76 -1.60
C LYS A 85 5.09 -1.48 -2.23
N VAL A 86 5.22 -0.43 -3.03
CA VAL A 86 6.48 -0.03 -3.64
C VAL A 86 7.48 0.42 -2.57
N LEU A 87 7.06 1.29 -1.63
CA LEU A 87 7.91 1.71 -0.51
C LEU A 87 8.30 0.53 0.38
N TRP A 88 7.37 -0.36 0.70
CA TRP A 88 7.64 -1.54 1.52
C TRP A 88 8.66 -2.47 0.86
N LYS A 89 8.55 -2.72 -0.45
CA LYS A 89 9.53 -3.52 -1.19
C LYS A 89 10.90 -2.85 -1.21
N HIS A 90 10.94 -1.52 -1.32
CA HIS A 90 12.19 -0.78 -1.28
C HIS A 90 12.86 -0.87 0.10
N PHE A 91 12.11 -0.69 1.17
CA PHE A 91 12.60 -0.85 2.54
C PHE A 91 13.12 -2.28 2.82
N GLN A 92 12.40 -3.31 2.35
CA GLN A 92 12.88 -4.69 2.45
C GLN A 92 14.20 -4.94 1.70
N MET A 93 14.43 -4.22 0.59
CA MET A 93 15.70 -4.31 -0.14
C MET A 93 16.83 -3.61 0.60
N GLU A 94 16.57 -2.53 1.34
CA GLU A 94 17.57 -1.90 2.21
C GLU A 94 17.95 -2.82 3.39
N ASP A 95 16.97 -3.40 4.08
CA ASP A 95 17.20 -4.33 5.20
C ASP A 95 17.96 -5.61 4.78
N ASP A 96 17.62 -6.18 3.61
CA ASP A 96 18.31 -7.36 3.06
C ASP A 96 19.77 -7.04 2.67
N PHE A 97 20.09 -5.78 2.29
CA PHE A 97 21.45 -5.34 1.96
C PHE A 97 22.32 -5.11 3.20
N GLU A 98 21.77 -4.53 4.28
CA GLU A 98 22.51 -4.34 5.54
C GLU A 98 22.80 -5.67 6.27
N GLY A 99 22.03 -6.72 5.98
CA GLY A 99 22.21 -8.06 6.57
C GLY A 99 23.27 -8.96 5.89
N GLU A 100 23.82 -8.57 4.73
CA GLU A 100 24.86 -9.33 4.02
C GLU A 100 26.31 -8.91 4.40
N ASP A 101 26.49 -7.80 5.14
CA ASP A 101 27.79 -7.23 5.51
C ASP A 101 28.34 -7.70 6.90
N LEU A 102 27.85 -8.81 7.45
CA LEU A 102 28.35 -9.42 8.71
C LEU A 102 28.81 -10.88 8.57
#